data_AF-A0A167DCI9-F1
#
_entry.id   AF-A0A167DCI9-F1
#
_cell.length_a   1.000
_cell.length_b   1.000
_cell.length_c   1.000
_cell.angle_alpha   90.00
_cell.angle_beta   90.00
_cell.angle_gamma   90.00
#
_symmetry.space_group_name_H-M   'P 1'
#
loop_
_entity.id
_entity.type
_entity.pdbx_description
1 polymer ?
#
loop_
_entity_poly.entity_id
_entity_poly.type
_entity_poly.pdbx_seq_one_letter_code
_entity_poly.pdbx_strand_id
1 'polypeptide(L)'
;MHLSVSRQHVRELSYLETGHLDKMASTVLKVVLLILALINAKSLPLAFHARFFYYMAKHFYVFKRVKAKSVFEPRQYSTHTPLMEIDFNLHKSNSTYFTDLDMARTDLMMHVFKDYFLHYQDSENKTRDGKWPYCPLGGVVSVFRHEIKPYSPYKVRSRILGWDNKWIFVISRFESGKKLHAIALSKYVFKMRRKTVPPEEVLKFCGLADEETLKQGKMDFDKAEHFLHLENLEHESI
;
A
#
# COMPACT_ATOMS: atom_id res chain seq x y z
N MET A 1 19.13 71.78 6.76
CA MET A 1 18.39 71.09 5.67
C MET A 1 19.13 69.89 5.07
N HIS A 2 20.47 69.87 4.99
CA HIS A 2 21.22 68.75 4.37
C HIS A 2 21.19 67.41 5.14
N LEU A 3 21.14 67.42 6.47
CA LEU A 3 21.20 66.19 7.30
C LEU A 3 19.91 65.35 7.28
N SER A 4 18.74 65.95 6.97
CA SER A 4 17.46 65.23 6.92
C SER A 4 17.30 64.40 5.63
N VAL A 5 17.83 64.90 4.51
CA VAL A 5 17.79 64.22 3.20
C VAL A 5 18.65 62.96 3.20
N SER A 6 19.84 63.02 3.83
CA SER A 6 20.72 61.86 4.00
C SER A 6 20.06 60.73 4.82
N ARG A 7 19.31 61.07 5.88
CA ARG A 7 18.59 60.08 6.68
C ARG A 7 17.41 59.43 5.95
N GLN A 8 16.70 60.17 5.11
CA GLN A 8 15.63 59.61 4.27
C GLN A 8 16.20 58.67 3.21
N HIS A 9 17.28 59.05 2.55
CA HIS A 9 17.94 58.20 1.55
C HIS A 9 18.50 56.90 2.15
N VAL A 10 19.13 56.97 3.33
CA VAL A 10 19.60 55.76 4.05
C VAL A 10 18.43 54.87 4.46
N ARG A 11 17.29 55.45 4.87
CA ARG A 11 16.09 54.67 5.18
C ARG A 11 15.55 53.98 3.92
N GLU A 12 15.42 54.68 2.80
CA GLU A 12 14.95 54.10 1.54
C GLU A 12 15.86 52.96 1.05
N LEU A 13 17.18 53.14 1.10
CA LEU A 13 18.14 52.08 0.77
C LEU A 13 17.96 50.87 1.68
N SER A 14 17.79 51.09 2.99
CA SER A 14 17.54 50.00 3.94
C SER A 14 16.20 49.29 3.68
N TYR A 15 15.14 50.00 3.29
CA TYR A 15 13.85 49.41 2.91
C TYR A 15 13.91 48.62 1.60
N LEU A 16 14.72 49.07 0.64
CA LEU A 16 14.95 48.35 -0.61
C LEU A 16 15.78 47.08 -0.38
N GLU A 17 16.81 47.14 0.46
CA GLU A 17 17.61 45.99 0.86
C GLU A 17 16.79 44.96 1.64
N THR A 18 15.99 45.38 2.63
CA THR A 18 15.09 44.47 3.36
C THR A 18 14.04 43.85 2.44
N GLY A 19 13.41 44.64 1.56
CA GLY A 19 12.47 44.13 0.58
C GLY A 19 13.08 43.15 -0.44
N HIS A 20 14.37 43.31 -0.78
CA HIS A 20 15.11 42.37 -1.62
C HIS A 20 15.42 41.07 -0.86
N LEU A 21 15.89 41.19 0.39
CA LEU A 21 16.17 40.06 1.27
C LEU A 21 14.91 39.22 1.55
N ASP A 22 13.76 39.86 1.77
CA ASP A 22 12.47 39.18 1.98
C ASP A 22 12.02 38.39 0.74
N LYS A 23 12.19 38.99 -0.45
CA LYS A 23 11.90 38.31 -1.72
C LYS A 23 12.85 37.13 -1.96
N MET A 24 14.13 37.30 -1.65
CA MET A 24 15.11 36.21 -1.73
C MET A 24 14.76 35.09 -0.75
N ALA A 25 14.49 35.40 0.52
CA ALA A 25 14.11 34.44 1.55
C ALA A 25 12.84 33.67 1.18
N SER A 26 11.82 34.36 0.66
CA SER A 26 10.59 33.73 0.15
C SER A 26 10.87 32.78 -1.02
N THR A 27 11.74 33.18 -1.94
CA THR A 27 12.12 32.34 -3.10
C THR A 27 12.87 31.10 -2.64
N VAL A 28 13.86 31.25 -1.75
CA VAL A 28 14.60 30.13 -1.16
C VAL A 28 13.66 29.18 -0.43
N LEU A 29 12.75 29.70 0.40
CA LEU A 29 11.77 28.89 1.12
C LEU A 29 10.89 28.08 0.16
N LYS A 30 10.38 28.70 -0.91
CA LYS A 30 9.58 28.01 -1.94
C LYS A 30 10.36 26.90 -2.62
N VAL A 31 11.62 27.14 -2.97
CA VAL A 31 12.49 26.13 -3.58
C VAL A 31 12.74 24.97 -2.61
N VAL A 32 13.04 25.25 -1.34
CA VAL A 32 13.22 24.23 -0.31
C VAL A 32 11.95 23.41 -0.13
N LEU A 33 10.78 24.05 -0.02
CA LEU A 33 9.49 23.36 0.10
C LEU A 33 9.18 22.50 -1.13
N LEU A 34 9.50 22.98 -2.33
CA LEU A 34 9.33 22.22 -3.56
C LEU A 34 10.23 20.97 -3.58
N ILE A 35 11.51 21.12 -3.22
CA ILE A 35 12.45 20.00 -3.12
C ILE A 35 11.96 18.97 -2.09
N LEU A 36 11.54 19.43 -0.91
CA LEU A 36 10.98 18.55 0.13
C LEU A 36 9.71 17.84 -0.35
N ALA A 37 8.84 18.52 -1.09
CA ALA A 37 7.64 17.92 -1.66
C ALA A 37 7.96 16.86 -2.72
N LEU A 38 8.95 17.10 -3.58
CA LEU A 38 9.38 16.15 -4.61
C LEU A 38 10.03 14.89 -4.00
N ILE A 39 10.93 15.09 -3.04
CA ILE A 39 11.58 14.00 -2.29
C ILE A 39 10.54 13.14 -1.57
N ASN A 40 9.46 13.75 -1.08
CA ASN A 40 8.39 13.09 -0.33
C ASN A 40 7.10 12.92 -1.14
N ALA A 41 7.17 12.91 -2.47
CA ALA A 41 5.98 12.83 -3.33
C ALA A 41 5.09 11.62 -2.99
N LYS A 42 5.70 10.52 -2.55
CA LYS A 42 5.03 9.30 -2.08
C LYS A 42 4.15 9.53 -0.83
N SER A 43 4.56 10.45 0.04
CA SER A 43 3.97 10.70 1.36
C SER A 43 3.17 12.00 1.43
N LEU A 44 2.98 12.70 0.30
CA LEU A 44 2.13 13.88 0.23
C LEU A 44 0.66 13.54 0.55
N PRO A 45 -0.13 14.52 1.02
CA PRO A 45 -1.58 14.35 1.15
C PRO A 45 -2.18 13.79 -0.15
N LEU A 46 -3.12 12.86 -0.02
CA LEU A 46 -3.77 12.14 -1.13
C LEU A 46 -2.88 11.22 -1.99
N ALA A 47 -1.55 11.24 -1.83
CA ALA A 47 -0.64 10.39 -2.60
C ALA A 47 -0.91 8.89 -2.38
N PHE A 48 -1.32 8.51 -1.17
CA PHE A 48 -1.78 7.14 -0.88
C PHE A 48 -2.96 6.73 -1.78
N HIS A 49 -4.03 7.53 -1.77
CA HIS A 49 -5.25 7.26 -2.53
C HIS A 49 -4.96 7.23 -4.04
N ALA A 50 -4.19 8.20 -4.54
CA ALA A 50 -3.78 8.24 -5.94
C ALA A 50 -3.03 6.98 -6.36
N ARG A 51 -2.07 6.51 -5.56
CA ARG A 51 -1.33 5.25 -5.80
C ARG A 51 -2.24 4.03 -5.73
N PHE A 52 -3.12 3.96 -4.75
CA PHE A 52 -4.07 2.87 -4.58
C PHE A 52 -4.98 2.72 -5.81
N PHE A 53 -5.63 3.82 -6.23
CA PHE A 53 -6.50 3.82 -7.41
C PHE A 53 -5.74 3.66 -8.71
N TYR A 54 -4.48 4.14 -8.79
CA TYR A 54 -3.60 3.85 -9.92
C TYR A 54 -3.42 2.33 -10.10
N TYR A 55 -3.13 1.58 -9.03
CA TYR A 55 -2.99 0.12 -9.12
C TYR A 55 -4.31 -0.56 -9.51
N MET A 56 -5.44 -0.12 -8.99
CA MET A 56 -6.75 -0.62 -9.43
C MET A 56 -6.99 -0.37 -10.92
N ALA A 57 -6.81 0.88 -11.37
CA ALA A 57 -7.02 1.27 -12.76
C ALA A 57 -6.03 0.60 -13.72
N LYS A 58 -4.77 0.41 -13.31
CA LYS A 58 -3.73 -0.28 -14.08
C LYS A 58 -4.19 -1.67 -14.51
N HIS A 59 -4.85 -2.41 -13.62
CA HIS A 59 -5.38 -3.75 -13.92
C HIS A 59 -6.63 -3.72 -14.79
N PHE A 60 -7.44 -2.65 -14.72
CA PHE A 60 -8.65 -2.50 -15.54
C PHE A 60 -8.35 -2.07 -16.98
N TYR A 61 -7.40 -1.17 -17.17
CA TYR A 61 -7.18 -0.51 -18.47
C TYR A 61 -5.92 -0.97 -19.20
N VAL A 62 -4.85 -1.32 -18.48
CA VAL A 62 -3.52 -1.59 -19.08
C VAL A 62 -3.27 -3.10 -19.25
N PHE A 63 -3.60 -3.92 -18.25
CA PHE A 63 -3.36 -5.38 -18.29
C PHE A 63 -4.57 -6.21 -18.70
N LYS A 64 -5.37 -5.74 -19.67
CA LYS A 64 -6.57 -6.46 -20.17
C LYS A 64 -6.32 -7.92 -20.58
N ARG A 65 -5.06 -8.38 -20.72
CA ARG A 65 -4.72 -9.71 -21.26
C ARG A 65 -3.82 -10.60 -20.39
N VAL A 66 -3.23 -10.13 -19.30
CA VAL A 66 -2.42 -11.03 -18.44
C VAL A 66 -3.33 -11.57 -17.34
N LYS A 67 -3.80 -12.81 -17.51
CA LYS A 67 -4.39 -13.59 -16.42
C LYS A 67 -3.25 -14.19 -15.59
N ALA A 68 -3.42 -14.24 -14.27
CA ALA A 68 -2.51 -15.00 -13.43
C ALA A 68 -2.54 -16.46 -13.90
N LYS A 69 -1.36 -17.06 -14.13
CA LYS A 69 -1.29 -18.48 -14.52
C LYS A 69 -1.49 -19.41 -13.32
N SER A 70 -1.06 -18.95 -12.15
CA SER A 70 -1.20 -19.64 -10.87
C SER A 70 -1.57 -18.66 -9.77
N VAL A 71 -2.40 -19.10 -8.84
CA VAL A 71 -2.81 -18.33 -7.64
C VAL A 71 -1.63 -18.05 -6.71
N PHE A 72 -0.64 -18.94 -6.71
CA PHE A 72 0.51 -18.87 -5.80
C PHE A 72 1.70 -18.11 -6.38
N GLU A 73 1.58 -17.61 -7.62
CA GLU A 73 2.64 -16.84 -8.27
C GLU A 73 2.93 -15.55 -7.48
N PRO A 74 4.19 -15.33 -7.04
CA PRO A 74 4.53 -14.15 -6.27
C PRO A 74 4.57 -12.91 -7.17
N ARG A 75 3.96 -11.83 -6.69
CA ARG A 75 4.10 -10.50 -7.28
C ARG A 75 5.07 -9.63 -6.52
N GLN A 76 5.81 -8.81 -7.26
CA GLN A 76 6.83 -7.93 -6.71
C GLN A 76 6.43 -6.47 -6.87
N TYR A 77 6.40 -5.75 -5.76
CA TYR A 77 6.26 -4.29 -5.69
C TYR A 77 7.60 -3.68 -5.26
N SER A 78 8.19 -2.82 -6.08
CA SER A 78 9.47 -2.16 -5.79
C SER A 78 9.23 -0.74 -5.27
N THR A 79 9.89 -0.36 -4.18
CA THR A 79 9.72 0.95 -3.55
C THR A 79 10.97 1.33 -2.73
N HIS A 80 10.92 2.48 -2.06
CA HIS A 80 11.96 2.98 -1.15
C HIS A 80 11.31 3.77 0.01
N THR A 81 12.13 4.11 1.00
CA THR A 81 11.73 4.89 2.19
C THR A 81 12.10 6.38 2.01
N PRO A 82 11.17 7.27 1.66
CA PRO A 82 11.42 8.72 1.61
C PRO A 82 11.56 9.30 3.02
N LEU A 83 12.03 10.55 3.12
CA LEU A 83 12.29 11.24 4.40
C LEU A 83 11.13 11.13 5.39
N MET A 84 9.90 11.35 4.92
CA MET A 84 8.68 11.39 5.73
C MET A 84 8.18 10.00 6.17
N GLU A 85 8.86 8.93 5.77
CA GLU A 85 8.58 7.57 6.27
C GLU A 85 9.60 7.08 7.32
N ILE A 86 10.53 7.95 7.71
CA ILE A 86 11.59 7.65 8.68
C ILE A 86 11.12 8.05 10.08
N ASP A 87 11.43 7.22 11.08
CA ASP A 87 11.18 7.55 12.49
C ASP A 87 12.40 8.14 13.20
N PHE A 88 12.31 8.32 14.52
CA PHE A 88 13.39 8.84 15.36
C PHE A 88 14.67 8.01 15.33
N ASN A 89 14.59 6.72 15.00
CA ASN A 89 15.74 5.81 14.93
C ASN A 89 16.42 5.84 13.56
N LEU A 90 16.03 6.76 12.68
CA LEU A 90 16.60 6.94 11.35
C LEU A 90 16.44 5.71 10.44
N HIS A 91 15.40 4.91 10.66
CA HIS A 91 14.99 3.84 9.76
C HIS A 91 13.51 3.98 9.40
N LYS A 92 13.05 3.15 8.45
CA LYS A 92 11.64 3.11 8.08
C LYS A 92 10.78 2.89 9.34
N SER A 93 9.83 3.78 9.57
CA SER A 93 8.88 3.70 10.67
C SER A 93 8.01 2.45 10.56
N ASN A 94 7.80 1.74 11.67
CA ASN A 94 6.98 0.52 11.72
C ASN A 94 5.59 0.69 11.08
N SER A 95 4.96 1.86 11.27
CA SER A 95 3.63 2.15 10.72
C SER A 95 3.63 2.25 9.18
N THR A 96 4.73 2.71 8.60
CA THR A 96 4.83 2.95 7.15
C THR A 96 5.10 1.67 6.36
N TYR A 97 5.36 0.53 7.02
CA TYR A 97 5.37 -0.77 6.33
C TYR A 97 3.98 -1.09 5.77
N PHE A 98 2.93 -0.74 6.50
CA PHE A 98 1.56 -1.05 6.11
C PHE A 98 1.11 -0.27 4.86
N THR A 99 1.62 0.94 4.64
CA THR A 99 1.29 1.73 3.44
C THR A 99 1.84 1.10 2.17
N ASP A 100 3.06 0.56 2.20
CA ASP A 100 3.64 -0.19 1.08
C ASP A 100 3.01 -1.57 0.94
N LEU A 101 2.64 -2.19 2.07
CA LEU A 101 1.93 -3.46 2.10
C LEU A 101 0.56 -3.34 1.43
N ASP A 102 -0.17 -2.24 1.63
CA ASP A 102 -1.43 -1.96 0.92
C ASP A 102 -1.22 -1.90 -0.59
N MET A 103 -0.21 -1.18 -1.07
CA MET A 103 0.07 -1.10 -2.51
C MET A 103 0.43 -2.46 -3.11
N ALA A 104 1.31 -3.22 -2.44
CA ALA A 104 1.74 -4.54 -2.90
C ALA A 104 0.59 -5.55 -2.93
N ARG A 105 -0.25 -5.56 -1.89
CA ARG A 105 -1.41 -6.47 -1.80
C ARG A 105 -2.49 -6.07 -2.79
N THR A 106 -2.77 -4.79 -2.98
CA THR A 106 -3.70 -4.34 -4.02
C THR A 106 -3.23 -4.76 -5.41
N ASP A 107 -1.94 -4.60 -5.74
CA ASP A 107 -1.43 -5.08 -7.03
C ASP A 107 -1.59 -6.59 -7.22
N LEU A 108 -1.36 -7.40 -6.17
CA LEU A 108 -1.58 -8.84 -6.20
C LEU A 108 -3.07 -9.21 -6.32
N MET A 109 -3.93 -8.69 -5.44
CA MET A 109 -5.35 -9.03 -5.39
C MET A 109 -6.05 -8.62 -6.68
N MET A 110 -5.73 -7.43 -7.20
CA MET A 110 -6.25 -6.99 -8.49
C MET A 110 -5.71 -7.85 -9.63
N HIS A 111 -4.48 -8.34 -9.57
CA HIS A 111 -3.96 -9.21 -10.62
C HIS A 111 -4.68 -10.56 -10.69
N VAL A 112 -4.82 -11.22 -9.53
CA VAL A 112 -5.35 -12.58 -9.42
C VAL A 112 -6.87 -12.58 -9.56
N PHE A 113 -7.55 -11.62 -8.92
CA PHE A 113 -9.01 -11.61 -8.78
C PHE A 113 -9.70 -10.46 -9.54
N LYS A 114 -9.07 -9.91 -10.61
CA LYS A 114 -9.70 -8.86 -11.43
C LYS A 114 -11.08 -9.23 -11.93
N ASP A 115 -11.25 -10.49 -12.37
CA ASP A 115 -12.50 -10.95 -12.97
C ASP A 115 -13.60 -10.92 -11.90
N TYR A 116 -13.29 -11.32 -10.65
CA TYR A 116 -14.20 -11.16 -9.52
C TYR A 116 -14.60 -9.70 -9.30
N PHE A 117 -13.64 -8.78 -9.16
CA PHE A 117 -13.94 -7.38 -8.89
C PHE A 117 -14.73 -6.68 -10.01
N LEU A 118 -14.58 -7.12 -11.26
CA LEU A 118 -15.25 -6.50 -12.41
C LEU A 118 -16.58 -7.14 -12.80
N HIS A 119 -16.71 -8.45 -12.60
CA HIS A 119 -17.74 -9.24 -13.25
C HIS A 119 -18.55 -10.13 -12.31
N TYR A 120 -18.11 -10.34 -11.07
CA TYR A 120 -18.86 -11.17 -10.14
C TYR A 120 -20.21 -10.52 -9.80
N GLN A 121 -21.26 -11.31 -9.93
CA GLN A 121 -22.64 -10.93 -9.62
C GLN A 121 -23.26 -12.01 -8.75
N ASP A 122 -24.07 -11.58 -7.77
CA ASP A 122 -24.81 -12.48 -6.90
C ASP A 122 -25.89 -13.20 -7.73
N SER A 123 -25.98 -14.53 -7.60
CA SER A 123 -26.94 -15.36 -8.35
C SER A 123 -28.40 -14.97 -8.08
N GLU A 124 -28.68 -14.41 -6.90
CA GLU A 124 -30.03 -13.99 -6.50
C GLU A 124 -30.49 -12.68 -7.14
N ASN A 125 -29.59 -11.83 -7.64
CA ASN A 125 -29.95 -10.54 -8.23
C ASN A 125 -29.16 -10.29 -9.52
N LYS A 126 -29.80 -10.60 -10.66
CA LYS A 126 -29.28 -10.32 -12.00
C LYS A 126 -29.28 -8.83 -12.36
N THR A 127 -29.87 -7.96 -11.54
CA THR A 127 -29.82 -6.51 -11.73
C THR A 127 -28.48 -5.95 -11.29
N ARG A 128 -27.80 -5.24 -12.19
CA ARG A 128 -26.64 -4.41 -11.87
C ARG A 128 -27.11 -3.21 -11.04
N ASP A 129 -27.31 -3.40 -9.73
CA ASP A 129 -27.63 -2.33 -8.78
C ASP A 129 -26.48 -1.32 -8.56
N GLY A 130 -25.49 -1.27 -9.47
CA GLY A 130 -24.31 -0.43 -9.36
C GLY A 130 -23.35 -0.78 -8.21
N LYS A 131 -23.59 -1.90 -7.49
CA LYS A 131 -22.75 -2.34 -6.38
C LYS A 131 -21.64 -3.26 -6.87
N TRP A 132 -20.41 -2.93 -6.49
CA TRP A 132 -19.22 -3.67 -6.88
C TRP A 132 -18.78 -4.64 -5.78
N PRO A 133 -18.27 -5.84 -6.14
CA PRO A 133 -17.58 -6.71 -5.21
C PRO A 133 -16.37 -6.00 -4.60
N TYR A 134 -16.08 -6.27 -3.34
CA TYR A 134 -14.95 -5.68 -2.62
C TYR A 134 -14.33 -6.71 -1.67
N CYS A 135 -13.09 -6.46 -1.26
CA CYS A 135 -12.31 -7.40 -0.46
C CYS A 135 -11.63 -6.66 0.70
N PRO A 136 -12.34 -6.43 1.82
CA PRO A 136 -11.78 -5.71 2.94
C PRO A 136 -10.74 -6.57 3.68
N LEU A 137 -9.73 -5.89 4.22
CA LEU A 137 -8.75 -6.48 5.13
C LEU A 137 -9.41 -6.77 6.47
N GLY A 138 -9.28 -8.01 6.95
CA GLY A 138 -9.78 -8.41 8.26
C GLY A 138 -8.74 -8.30 9.37
N GLY A 139 -7.45 -8.36 9.04
CA GLY A 139 -6.36 -8.34 10.01
C GLY A 139 -5.00 -8.49 9.35
N VAL A 140 -3.96 -8.02 10.03
CA VAL A 140 -2.57 -8.12 9.59
C VAL A 140 -1.65 -8.28 10.79
N VAL A 141 -0.70 -9.19 10.66
CA VAL A 141 0.40 -9.38 11.62
C VAL A 141 1.68 -9.19 10.84
N SER A 142 2.60 -8.41 11.40
CA SER A 142 3.90 -8.13 10.81
C SER A 142 4.99 -8.46 11.81
N VAL A 143 5.98 -9.23 11.37
CA VAL A 143 7.20 -9.54 12.13
C VAL A 143 8.36 -8.82 11.48
N PHE A 144 8.94 -7.89 12.23
CA PHE A 144 10.12 -7.13 11.82
C PHE A 144 11.38 -7.91 12.20
N ARG A 145 12.30 -8.08 11.23
CA ARG A 145 13.56 -8.82 11.37
C ARG A 145 14.76 -7.89 11.30
N HIS A 146 14.76 -6.98 10.34
CA HIS A 146 15.84 -6.01 10.15
C HIS A 146 15.30 -4.66 9.69
N GLU A 147 15.95 -3.59 10.13
CA GLU A 147 15.66 -2.22 9.70
C GLU A 147 15.85 -2.02 8.18
N ILE A 148 15.02 -1.15 7.61
CA ILE A 148 15.16 -0.64 6.25
C ILE A 148 15.71 0.78 6.33
N LYS A 149 16.83 1.03 5.66
CA LYS A 149 17.52 2.33 5.70
C LYS A 149 16.81 3.38 4.82
N PRO A 150 16.91 4.67 5.15
CA PRO A 150 16.42 5.76 4.32
C PRO A 150 16.89 5.65 2.87
N TYR A 151 15.98 5.88 1.91
CA TYR A 151 16.22 5.82 0.47
C TYR A 151 16.80 4.51 -0.06
N SER A 152 16.92 3.47 0.76
CA SER A 152 17.34 2.16 0.29
C SER A 152 16.22 1.52 -0.53
N PRO A 153 16.50 1.03 -1.75
CA PRO A 153 15.49 0.32 -2.52
C PRO A 153 15.23 -1.06 -1.90
N TYR A 154 13.97 -1.43 -1.81
CA TYR A 154 13.53 -2.76 -1.41
C TYR A 154 12.31 -3.20 -2.22
N LYS A 155 12.02 -4.48 -2.12
CA LYS A 155 10.94 -5.16 -2.84
C LYS A 155 10.01 -5.80 -1.84
N VAL A 156 8.72 -5.61 -2.03
CA VAL A 156 7.67 -6.34 -1.33
C VAL A 156 7.20 -7.45 -2.25
N ARG A 157 7.51 -8.69 -1.91
CA ARG A 157 7.04 -9.88 -2.63
C ARG A 157 5.83 -10.46 -1.92
N SER A 158 4.68 -10.40 -2.58
CA SER A 158 3.41 -10.87 -2.04
C SER A 158 2.90 -12.06 -2.85
N ARG A 159 2.39 -13.09 -2.16
CA ARG A 159 1.69 -14.21 -2.79
C ARG A 159 0.51 -14.64 -1.94
N ILE A 160 -0.46 -15.31 -2.56
CA ILE A 160 -1.48 -16.04 -1.81
C ILE A 160 -0.79 -17.19 -1.07
N LEU A 161 -1.05 -17.32 0.23
CA LEU A 161 -0.56 -18.43 1.04
C LEU A 161 -1.54 -19.61 0.95
N GLY A 162 -2.82 -19.35 1.23
CA GLY A 162 -3.88 -20.33 1.29
C GLY A 162 -5.19 -19.67 1.70
N TRP A 163 -6.22 -20.45 1.97
CA TRP A 163 -7.53 -19.96 2.39
C TRP A 163 -8.27 -20.99 3.21
N ASP A 164 -9.21 -20.51 4.02
CA ASP A 164 -10.22 -21.33 4.68
C ASP A 164 -11.59 -21.16 3.97
N ASN A 165 -12.68 -21.46 4.67
CA ASN A 165 -14.05 -21.32 4.13
C ASN A 165 -14.51 -19.87 3.93
N LYS A 166 -13.84 -18.89 4.57
CA LYS A 166 -14.25 -17.49 4.67
C LYS A 166 -13.15 -16.51 4.26
N TRP A 167 -11.91 -16.78 4.63
CA TRP A 167 -10.76 -15.89 4.55
C TRP A 167 -9.73 -16.42 3.56
N ILE A 168 -9.13 -15.48 2.82
CA ILE A 168 -7.92 -15.72 2.03
C ILE A 168 -6.72 -15.05 2.69
N PHE A 169 -5.60 -15.76 2.74
CA PHE A 169 -4.39 -15.32 3.41
C PHE A 169 -3.32 -14.93 2.39
N VAL A 170 -2.73 -13.75 2.59
CA VAL A 170 -1.67 -13.21 1.74
C VAL A 170 -0.41 -13.05 2.59
N ILE A 171 0.67 -13.69 2.16
CA ILE A 171 1.99 -13.51 2.76
C ILE A 171 2.80 -12.51 1.95
N SER A 172 3.41 -11.55 2.63
CA SER A 172 4.22 -10.49 2.02
C SER A 172 5.58 -10.41 2.68
N ARG A 173 6.63 -10.37 1.88
CA ARG A 173 8.03 -10.36 2.33
C ARG A 173 8.71 -9.09 1.85
N PHE A 174 9.28 -8.33 2.77
CA PHE A 174 10.09 -7.14 2.49
C PHE A 174 11.54 -7.56 2.33
N GLU A 175 12.08 -7.46 1.12
CA GLU A 175 13.39 -7.99 0.75
C GLU A 175 14.26 -6.93 0.07
N SER A 176 15.54 -6.87 0.46
CA SER A 176 16.56 -6.11 -0.25
C SER A 176 17.77 -7.02 -0.49
N GLY A 177 18.06 -7.32 -1.77
CA GLY A 177 19.04 -8.35 -2.14
C GLY A 177 18.67 -9.71 -1.54
N LYS A 178 19.56 -10.25 -0.70
CA LYS A 178 19.35 -11.52 0.05
C LYS A 178 18.77 -11.32 1.46
N LYS A 179 18.53 -10.08 1.89
CA LYS A 179 18.13 -9.74 3.26
C LYS A 179 16.60 -9.66 3.37
N LEU A 180 16.03 -10.36 4.35
CA LEU A 180 14.62 -10.25 4.74
C LEU A 180 14.46 -9.22 5.86
N HIS A 181 13.72 -8.15 5.62
CA HIS A 181 13.50 -7.06 6.58
C HIS A 181 12.27 -7.27 7.43
N ALA A 182 11.17 -7.67 6.80
CA ALA A 182 9.91 -7.92 7.48
C ALA A 182 9.11 -8.98 6.73
N ILE A 183 8.24 -9.66 7.45
CA ILE A 183 7.23 -10.56 6.88
C ILE A 183 5.88 -10.21 7.46
N ALA A 184 4.87 -10.11 6.60
CA ALA A 184 3.52 -9.80 7.00
C ALA A 184 2.56 -10.87 6.48
N LEU A 185 1.62 -11.28 7.33
CA LEU A 185 0.51 -12.14 6.99
C LEU A 185 -0.78 -11.34 7.11
N SER A 186 -1.59 -11.37 6.07
CA SER A 186 -2.83 -10.58 5.96
C SER A 186 -4.01 -11.49 5.67
N LYS A 187 -5.14 -11.27 6.35
CA LYS A 187 -6.40 -11.98 6.07
C LYS A 187 -7.39 -11.07 5.36
N TYR A 188 -8.04 -11.58 4.33
CA TYR A 188 -9.03 -10.86 3.54
C TYR A 188 -10.31 -11.67 3.42
N VAL A 189 -11.44 -10.98 3.34
CA VAL A 189 -12.74 -11.61 3.07
C VAL A 189 -13.27 -11.09 1.75
N PHE A 190 -13.81 -11.95 0.89
CA PHE A 190 -14.51 -11.50 -0.31
C PHE A 190 -15.96 -11.16 0.02
N LYS A 191 -16.43 -10.02 -0.46
CA LYS A 191 -17.79 -9.56 -0.22
C LYS A 191 -18.49 -9.08 -1.48
N MET A 192 -19.73 -9.53 -1.63
CA MET A 192 -20.69 -8.93 -2.53
C MET A 192 -21.83 -8.36 -1.69
N ARG A 193 -21.95 -7.03 -1.68
CA ARG A 193 -22.86 -6.30 -0.78
C ARG A 193 -22.57 -6.61 0.70
N ARG A 194 -23.52 -7.25 1.39
CA ARG A 194 -23.40 -7.70 2.79
C ARG A 194 -23.11 -9.20 2.90
N LYS A 195 -23.09 -9.93 1.78
CA LYS A 195 -22.81 -11.36 1.76
C LYS A 195 -21.31 -11.60 1.66
N THR A 196 -20.85 -12.60 2.41
CA THR A 196 -19.49 -13.11 2.31
C THR A 196 -19.46 -14.17 1.22
N VAL A 197 -18.49 -14.09 0.32
CA VAL A 197 -18.29 -15.05 -0.77
C VAL A 197 -17.09 -15.93 -0.40
N PRO A 198 -17.21 -17.27 -0.36
CA PRO A 198 -16.10 -18.16 -0.05
C PRO A 198 -14.95 -18.02 -1.07
N PRO A 199 -13.67 -18.08 -0.63
CA PRO A 199 -12.52 -17.99 -1.53
C PRO A 199 -12.54 -19.02 -2.67
N GLU A 200 -12.97 -20.26 -2.41
CA GLU A 200 -13.09 -21.29 -3.45
C GLU A 200 -14.09 -20.92 -4.55
N GLU A 201 -15.19 -20.28 -4.20
CA GLU A 201 -16.19 -19.81 -5.18
C GLU A 201 -15.59 -18.72 -6.06
N VAL A 202 -14.86 -17.79 -5.46
CA VAL A 202 -14.15 -16.73 -6.19
C VAL A 202 -13.09 -17.31 -7.12
N LEU A 203 -12.34 -18.31 -6.67
CA LEU A 203 -11.34 -19.02 -7.48
C LEU A 203 -11.98 -19.75 -8.66
N LYS A 204 -13.10 -20.45 -8.44
CA LYS A 204 -13.87 -21.11 -9.50
C LYS A 204 -14.35 -20.09 -10.53
N PHE A 205 -14.89 -18.97 -10.06
CA PHE A 205 -15.35 -17.88 -10.93
C PHE A 205 -14.20 -17.29 -11.77
N CYS A 206 -13.01 -17.13 -11.20
CA CYS A 206 -11.84 -16.63 -11.92
C CYS A 206 -11.18 -17.67 -12.84
N GLY A 207 -11.64 -18.93 -12.84
CA GLY A 207 -11.03 -20.03 -13.59
C GLY A 207 -9.69 -20.49 -13.02
N LEU A 208 -9.52 -20.38 -11.70
CA LEU A 208 -8.27 -20.65 -10.97
C LEU A 208 -8.42 -21.79 -9.94
N ALA A 209 -9.46 -22.61 -10.05
CA ALA A 209 -9.80 -23.67 -9.09
C ALA A 209 -9.60 -25.08 -9.68
N ASP A 210 -8.39 -25.37 -10.17
CA ASP A 210 -8.00 -26.74 -10.47
C ASP A 210 -7.76 -27.54 -9.17
N GLU A 211 -7.86 -28.86 -9.24
CA GLU A 211 -7.77 -29.74 -8.07
C GLU A 211 -6.45 -29.59 -7.31
N GLU A 212 -5.33 -29.40 -8.02
CA GLU A 212 -4.01 -29.20 -7.41
C GLU A 212 -3.97 -27.88 -6.63
N THR A 213 -4.46 -26.80 -7.23
CA THR A 213 -4.56 -25.49 -6.57
C THR A 213 -5.43 -25.54 -5.33
N LEU A 214 -6.60 -26.21 -5.39
CA LEU A 214 -7.50 -26.35 -4.26
C LEU A 214 -6.86 -27.16 -3.12
N LYS A 215 -6.17 -28.25 -3.44
CA LYS A 215 -5.46 -29.08 -2.47
C LYS A 215 -4.31 -28.32 -1.82
N GLN A 216 -3.47 -27.66 -2.63
CA GLN A 216 -2.33 -26.89 -2.14
C GLN A 216 -2.77 -25.72 -1.25
N GLY A 217 -3.83 -25.00 -1.64
CA GLY A 217 -4.34 -23.86 -0.88
C GLY A 217 -4.85 -24.24 0.52
N LYS A 218 -5.41 -25.45 0.66
CA LYS A 218 -5.81 -26.01 1.95
C LYS A 218 -4.62 -26.50 2.77
N MET A 219 -3.66 -27.19 2.16
CA MET A 219 -2.47 -27.67 2.88
C MET A 219 -1.59 -26.52 3.38
N ASP A 220 -1.45 -25.45 2.60
CA ASP A 220 -0.66 -24.29 3.00
C ASP A 220 -1.38 -23.39 4.03
N PHE A 221 -2.69 -23.56 4.22
CA PHE A 221 -3.44 -22.85 5.26
C PHE A 221 -2.98 -23.23 6.68
N ASP A 222 -2.50 -24.45 6.90
CA ASP A 222 -1.94 -24.88 8.19
C ASP A 222 -0.81 -23.95 8.66
N LYS A 223 -0.06 -23.36 7.72
CA LYS A 223 1.01 -22.38 8.04
C LYS A 223 0.47 -21.04 8.55
N ALA A 224 -0.81 -20.75 8.31
CA ALA A 224 -1.51 -19.57 8.81
C ALA A 224 -2.22 -19.82 10.15
N GLU A 225 -2.24 -21.05 10.66
CA GLU A 225 -2.96 -21.41 11.90
C GLU A 225 -2.45 -20.61 13.12
N HIS A 226 -1.13 -20.42 13.24
CA HIS A 226 -0.53 -19.59 14.29
C HIS A 226 -1.05 -18.14 14.33
N PHE A 227 -1.50 -17.60 13.19
CA PHE A 227 -2.11 -16.29 13.14
C PHE A 227 -3.50 -16.28 13.78
N LEU A 228 -4.28 -17.34 13.57
CA LEU A 228 -5.60 -17.49 14.20
C LEU A 228 -5.47 -17.62 15.71
N HIS A 229 -4.41 -18.28 16.20
CA HIS A 229 -4.13 -18.34 17.64
C HIS A 229 -3.91 -16.97 18.28
N LEU A 230 -3.29 -16.01 17.58
CA LEU A 230 -3.11 -14.65 18.11
C LEU A 230 -4.45 -13.92 18.29
N GLU A 231 -5.44 -14.19 17.44
CA GLU A 231 -6.77 -13.58 17.55
C GLU A 231 -7.56 -14.14 18.72
N ASN A 232 -7.31 -15.38 19.11
CA ASN A 232 -7.96 -15.96 20.28
C ASN A 232 -7.57 -15.24 21.59
N LEU A 233 -6.48 -14.46 21.59
CA LEU A 233 -6.09 -13.59 22.70
C LEU A 233 -7.00 -12.36 22.86
N GLU A 234 -7.86 -12.03 21.88
CA GLU A 234 -8.84 -10.94 22.00
C GLU A 234 -9.83 -11.17 23.16
N HIS A 235 -10.03 -12.42 23.56
CA HIS A 235 -10.94 -12.82 24.63
C HIS A 235 -10.24 -13.00 25.98
N GLU A 236 -8.91 -12.87 26.03
CA GLU A 236 -8.17 -12.90 27.28
C GLU A 236 -8.24 -11.54 27.97
N SER A 237 -8.63 -11.53 29.24
CA SER A 237 -8.62 -10.31 30.06
C SER A 237 -7.18 -9.90 30.38
N ILE A 238 -6.79 -8.70 29.95
CA ILE A 238 -5.49 -8.07 30.23
C ILE A 238 -5.43 -7.57 31.68
#